data_AF-A0A4Z2G029-F1
#
_entry.id   AF-A0A4Z2G029-F1
#
_cell.length_a   1.000
_cell.length_b   1.000
_cell.length_c   1.000
_cell.angle_alpha   90.00
_cell.angle_beta   90.00
_cell.angle_gamma   90.00
#
_symmetry.space_group_name_H-M   'P 1'
#
loop_
_entity.id
_entity.type
_entity.pdbx_description
1 polymer ?
#
loop_
_entity_poly.entity_id
_entity_poly.type
_entity_poly.pdbx_seq_one_letter_code
_entity_poly.pdbx_strand_id
1 'polypeptide(L)' 'MTSRALNKDNSSQEIFFDVELPKTALIVNFSMEINGEVYVGAVKEKEKAKEQYDKAVSSGQTAGLVK' A
#
# COMPACT_ATOMS: atom_id res chain seq x y z
N MET A 1 -4.39 -9.43 -8.87
CA MET A 1 -5.09 -8.24 -9.42
C MET A 1 -4.04 -7.21 -9.76
N THR A 2 -4.21 -6.46 -10.85
CA THR A 2 -3.28 -5.40 -11.25
C THR A 2 -4.09 -4.21 -11.72
N SER A 3 -3.80 -3.03 -11.17
CA SER A 3 -4.36 -1.75 -11.63
C SER A 3 -3.21 -0.86 -12.10
N ARG A 4 -3.48 0.02 -13.08
CA ARG A 4 -2.52 0.98 -13.61
C ARG A 4 -3.18 2.35 -13.68
N ALA A 5 -2.46 3.35 -13.19
CA ALA A 5 -2.86 4.74 -13.26
C ALA A 5 -1.72 5.57 -13.87
N LEU A 6 -2.09 6.62 -14.61
CA LEU A 6 -1.16 7.59 -15.17
C LEU A 6 -1.58 8.99 -14.73
N ASN A 7 -0.71 9.69 -14.00
CA ASN A 7 -0.89 11.11 -13.73
C ASN A 7 -0.62 11.90 -15.03
N LYS A 8 -1.63 12.63 -15.52
CA LYS A 8 -1.52 13.49 -16.72
C LYS A 8 -1.25 14.96 -16.39
N ASP A 9 -1.28 15.33 -15.12
CA ASP A 9 -1.01 16.68 -14.64
C ASP A 9 0.51 16.87 -14.48
N ASN A 10 0.96 18.14 -14.47
CA ASN A 10 2.35 18.51 -14.19
C ASN A 10 2.62 18.61 -12.67
N SER A 11 1.60 18.40 -11.84
CA SER A 11 1.66 18.44 -10.39
C SER A 11 1.45 17.05 -9.76
N SER A 12 1.91 16.85 -8.53
CA SER A 12 1.68 15.62 -7.77
C SER A 12 0.19 15.41 -7.52
N GLN A 13 -0.30 14.20 -7.81
CA GLN A 13 -1.69 13.80 -7.61
C GLN A 13 -1.74 12.60 -6.67
N GLU A 14 -2.74 12.58 -5.80
CA GLU A 14 -3.05 11.43 -4.96
C GLU A 14 -3.88 10.41 -5.74
N ILE A 15 -3.63 9.12 -5.54
CA ILE A 15 -4.41 8.03 -6.13
C ILE A 15 -4.81 7.04 -5.03
N PHE A 16 -5.97 6.43 -5.19
CA PHE A 16 -6.46 5.38 -4.30
C PHE A 16 -6.55 4.05 -5.04
N PHE A 17 -6.15 2.97 -4.37
CA PHE A 17 -6.29 1.61 -4.85
C PHE A 17 -7.11 0.82 -3.85
N ASP A 18 -8.41 0.72 -4.11
CA ASP A 18 -9.36 0.01 -3.27
C ASP A 18 -9.67 -1.38 -3.84
N VAL A 19 -9.60 -2.39 -2.98
CA VAL A 19 -9.90 -3.78 -3.34
C VAL A 19 -10.79 -4.40 -2.27
N GLU A 20 -11.95 -4.89 -2.67
CA GLU A 20 -12.75 -5.76 -1.81
C GLU A 20 -12.20 -7.19 -1.86
N LEU A 21 -11.79 -7.71 -0.70
CA LEU A 21 -11.31 -9.07 -0.55
C LEU A 21 -12.32 -9.91 0.24
N PRO A 22 -12.62 -11.14 -0.20
CA PRO A 22 -13.38 -12.08 0.62
C PRO A 22 -12.70 -12.29 1.98
N LYS A 23 -13.48 -12.40 3.05
CA LYS A 23 -12.96 -12.62 4.42
C LYS A 23 -12.12 -13.90 4.59
N THR A 24 -12.28 -14.85 3.67
CA THR A 24 -11.54 -16.11 3.64
C THR A 24 -10.26 -16.06 2.81
N ALA A 25 -9.97 -14.92 2.14
CA ALA A 25 -8.79 -14.75 1.30
C ALA A 25 -7.60 -14.20 2.10
N LEU A 26 -6.39 -14.54 1.66
CA LEU A 26 -5.14 -14.00 2.20
C LEU A 26 -4.41 -13.21 1.11
N ILE A 27 -3.91 -12.03 1.45
CA ILE A 27 -2.96 -11.31 0.60
C ILE A 27 -1.60 -11.98 0.74
N VAL A 28 -1.14 -12.67 -0.31
CA VAL A 28 0.18 -13.31 -0.33
C VAL A 28 1.29 -12.39 -0.83
N ASN A 29 0.94 -11.39 -1.64
CA ASN A 29 1.88 -10.44 -2.20
C ASN A 29 1.14 -9.15 -2.58
N PHE A 30 1.79 -8.02 -2.33
CA PHE A 30 1.37 -6.72 -2.78
C PHE A 30 2.62 -5.98 -3.28
N SER A 31 2.59 -5.50 -4.51
CA SER A 31 3.67 -4.68 -5.06
C SER A 31 3.12 -3.48 -5.82
N MET A 32 3.82 -2.36 -5.71
CA MET A 32 3.54 -1.14 -6.46
C MET A 32 4.75 -0.83 -7.34
N GLU A 33 4.50 -0.41 -8.58
CA GLU A 33 5.56 0.05 -9.48
C GLU A 33 5.31 1.51 -9.81
N ILE A 34 6.29 2.37 -9.51
CA ILE A 34 6.22 3.81 -9.78
C ILE A 34 7.45 4.17 -10.59
N ASN A 35 7.25 4.69 -11.82
CA ASN A 35 8.33 5.09 -12.73
C ASN A 35 9.39 3.99 -12.97
N GLY A 36 8.98 2.72 -13.00
CA GLY A 36 9.87 1.57 -13.21
C GLY A 36 10.56 1.05 -11.93
N GLU A 37 10.36 1.70 -10.79
CA GLU A 37 10.84 1.23 -9.49
C GLU A 37 9.75 0.40 -8.79
N VAL A 38 10.11 -0.82 -8.39
CA VAL A 38 9.18 -1.78 -7.77
C VAL A 38 9.33 -1.75 -6.25
N TYR A 39 8.23 -1.40 -5.58
CA TYR A 39 8.07 -1.43 -4.13
C TYR A 39 7.26 -2.66 -3.73
N VAL A 40 7.90 -3.64 -3.10
CA VAL A 40 7.23 -4.85 -2.62
C VAL A 40 6.81 -4.68 -1.16
N GLY A 41 5.53 -4.85 -0.88
CA GLY A 41 4.96 -4.89 0.46
C GLY A 41 5.43 -6.13 1.21
N ALA A 42 6.00 -5.92 2.40
CA ALA A 42 6.41 -7.02 3.27
C ALA A 42 5.20 -7.52 4.08
N VAL A 43 4.82 -8.79 3.89
CA VAL A 43 3.83 -9.45 4.74
C VAL A 43 4.52 -9.81 6.07
N LYS A 44 4.00 -9.27 7.17
CA LYS A 44 4.47 -9.54 8.54
C LYS A 44 3.32 -9.97 9.42
N GLU A 45 3.63 -10.54 10.58
CA GLU A 45 2.64 -10.78 11.64
C GLU A 45 1.89 -9.48 11.98
N LYS A 46 0.59 -9.62 12.25
CA LYS A 46 -0.34 -8.50 12.42
C LYS A 46 0.15 -7.46 13.43
N GLU A 47 0.69 -7.91 14.56
CA GLU A 47 1.18 -7.03 15.64
C GLU A 47 2.40 -6.21 15.18
N LYS A 48 3.40 -6.86 14.57
CA LYS A 48 4.60 -6.20 14.03
C LYS A 48 4.27 -5.24 12.89
N ALA A 49 3.33 -5.61 12.01
CA ALA A 49 2.86 -4.75 10.94
C ALA A 49 2.16 -3.50 11.51
N LYS A 50 1.36 -3.67 12.57
CA LYS A 50 0.69 -2.56 13.26
C LYS A 50 1.67 -1.63 13.95
N GLU A 51 2.65 -2.15 14.70
CA GLU A 51 3.68 -1.32 15.33
C GLU A 51 4.46 -0.49 14.31
N GLN A 52 4.80 -1.08 13.16
CA GLN A 52 5.47 -0.38 12.09
C GLN A 52 4.60 0.73 11.49
N TYR A 53 3.30 0.46 11.28
CA TYR A 53 2.33 1.47 10.84
C TYR A 53 2.24 2.63 11.85
N ASP A 54 2.02 2.32 13.14
CA ASP A 54 1.85 3.33 14.19
C ASP A 54 3.11 4.19 14.32
N LYS A 55 4.30 3.59 14.20
CA LYS A 55 5.58 4.31 14.19
C LYS A 55 5.71 5.22 12.98
N ALA A 56 5.37 4.74 11.78
CA ALA A 56 5.41 5.54 10.55
C ALA A 56 4.49 6.76 10.67
N VAL A 57 3.25 6.56 11.11
CA VAL A 57 2.28 7.64 11.36
C VAL A 57 2.82 8.65 12.38
N SER A 58 3.37 8.18 13.50
CA SER A 58 3.95 9.07 14.52
C SER A 58 5.14 9.90 14.01
N SER A 59 5.84 9.41 12.98
CA SER A 59 6.98 10.09 12.35
C SER A 59 6.57 10.99 11.17
N GLY A 60 5.27 11.16 10.91
CA GLY A 60 4.76 11.96 9.80
C GLY A 60 4.91 11.30 8.42
N GLN A 61 5.19 10.00 8.39
CA GLN A 61 5.27 9.22 7.15
C GLN A 61 3.88 8.72 6.75
N THR A 62 3.61 8.69 5.45
CA THR A 62 2.38 8.09 4.91
C THR A 62 2.39 6.59 5.16
N ALA A 63 1.32 6.07 5.78
CA ALA A 63 1.12 4.64 6.01
C ALA A 63 -0.32 4.26 5.66
N GLY A 64 -0.51 3.13 4.99
CA GLY A 64 -1.83 2.61 4.60
C GLY A 64 -2.22 1.37 5.42
N LEU A 65 -3.49 1.30 5.85
CA LEU A 65 -4.03 0.16 6.60
C LEU A 65 -5.16 -0.49 5.81
N VAL A 66 -5.06 -1.80 5.58
CA VAL A 66 -6.17 -2.62 5.08
C VAL A 66 -7.03 -3.04 6.28
N LYS A 67 -8.32 -2.68 6.28
CA LYS A 67 -9.30 -3.06 7.31
C LYS A 67 -10.32 -4.06 6.78
#